data_AF-A0A2W4DFV9-F1
#
_entry.id   AF-A0A2W4DFV9-F1
#
_cell.length_a   1.000
_cell.length_b   1.000
_cell.length_c   1.000
_cell.angle_alpha   90.00
_cell.angle_beta   90.00
_cell.angle_gamma   90.00
#
_symmetry.space_group_name_H-M   'P 1'
#
loop_
_entity.id
_entity.type
_entity.pdbx_description
1 polymer ?
#
loop_
_entity_poly.entity_id
_entity_poly.type
_entity_poly.pdbx_seq_one_letter_code
_entity_poly.pdbx_strand_id
1 'polypeptide(L)'
;MNGQTSFRPPGLQLADVQDNAKRWRKDMRRPVVNSRVQREPEDHPDAVPQLWLTNRQNTAIIFLDRYHPEPQPTSVIPGVSDITMEELIGRNAVAEVQAPDGKERIFILLASGQDEVRRLALRERWRRQRAGQTL
;
A
#
# COMPACT_ATOMS: atom_id res chain seq x y z
N MET A 1 -22.83 43.34 -4.76
CA MET A 1 -21.66 44.25 -4.78
C MET A 1 -21.01 44.24 -3.40
N ASN A 2 -19.68 44.31 -3.42
CA ASN A 2 -18.72 44.08 -2.34
C ASN A 2 -18.65 45.20 -1.27
N GLY A 3 -17.96 44.92 -0.15
CA GLY A 3 -17.24 45.94 0.62
C GLY A 3 -17.16 45.67 2.12
N GLN A 4 -16.32 44.72 2.57
CA GLN A 4 -15.05 44.98 3.28
C GLN A 4 -15.17 45.69 4.64
N THR A 5 -15.16 44.88 5.71
CA THR A 5 -14.77 45.29 7.06
C THR A 5 -13.25 45.36 7.16
N SER A 6 -12.72 46.57 7.35
CA SER A 6 -11.33 46.79 7.75
C SER A 6 -11.11 46.37 9.19
N PHE A 7 -10.28 45.35 9.41
CA PHE A 7 -9.65 45.08 10.70
C PHE A 7 -8.15 45.38 10.56
N ARG A 8 -7.68 46.40 11.27
CA ARG A 8 -6.27 46.75 11.37
C ARG A 8 -5.79 46.37 12.77
N PRO A 9 -4.91 45.37 12.94
CA PRO A 9 -4.20 45.21 14.20
C PRO A 9 -2.94 46.11 14.23
N PRO A 10 -2.53 46.55 15.43
CA PRO A 10 -1.45 47.50 15.66
C PRO A 10 -0.07 46.90 15.37
N GLY A 11 0.87 47.80 15.08
CA GLY A 11 2.20 47.49 14.56
C GLY A 11 3.05 46.55 15.42
N LEU A 12 3.53 45.49 14.80
CA LEU A 12 4.75 44.80 15.19
C LEU A 12 5.93 45.61 14.67
N GLN A 13 6.59 46.34 15.57
CA GLN A 13 7.85 47.01 15.29
C GLN A 13 8.93 45.96 15.08
N LEU A 14 9.71 46.12 14.01
CA LEU A 14 10.82 45.24 13.59
C LEU A 14 12.00 45.13 14.59
N ALA A 15 11.89 45.71 15.79
CA ALA A 15 12.96 45.75 16.78
C ALA A 15 13.02 44.50 17.69
N ASP A 16 11.96 43.70 17.80
CA ASP A 16 11.93 42.50 18.66
C ASP A 16 12.50 41.22 18.01
N VAL A 17 12.91 41.27 16.74
CA VAL A 17 13.41 40.09 16.01
C VAL A 17 14.89 39.81 16.32
N GLN A 18 15.65 40.79 16.84
CA GLN A 18 17.10 40.65 16.99
C GLN A 18 17.55 39.98 18.29
N ASP A 19 16.75 40.01 19.36
CA ASP A 19 17.17 39.43 20.66
C ASP A 19 16.95 37.91 20.71
N ASN A 20 15.94 37.39 20.00
CA ASN A 20 15.73 35.94 19.89
C ASN A 20 16.81 35.24 19.04
N ALA A 21 17.43 35.93 18.08
CA ALA A 21 18.43 35.33 17.19
C ALA A 21 19.76 34.96 17.89
N LYS A 22 20.07 35.59 19.04
CA LYS A 22 21.30 35.31 19.79
C LYS A 22 21.20 34.10 20.74
N ARG A 23 20.00 33.72 21.17
CA ARG A 23 19.80 32.56 22.06
C ARG A 23 19.91 31.20 21.35
N TRP A 24 19.71 31.16 20.03
CA TRP A 24 19.71 29.90 19.26
C TRP A 24 21.09 29.50 18.71
N ARG A 25 22.13 30.31 18.93
CA ARG A 25 23.50 30.03 18.41
C ARG A 25 24.45 29.36 19.41
N LYS A 26 23.99 28.95 20.60
CA LYS A 26 24.83 28.25 21.58
C LYS A 26 24.63 26.73 21.66
N ASP A 27 23.58 26.17 21.06
CA ASP A 27 23.36 24.72 21.02
C ASP A 27 23.89 24.02 19.75
N MET A 28 24.48 24.76 18.81
CA MET A 28 25.09 24.18 17.60
C MET A 28 26.54 23.74 17.80
N ARG A 29 26.84 23.07 18.92
CA ARG A 29 28.17 22.52 19.17
C ARG A 29 28.13 21.06 19.58
N ARG A 30 27.69 20.23 18.64
CA ARG A 30 28.25 18.90 18.33
C ARG A 30 27.88 18.56 16.89
N PRO A 31 28.86 18.38 15.97
CA PRO A 31 28.56 17.71 14.72
C PRO A 31 28.37 16.24 15.05
N VAL A 32 27.12 15.79 15.16
CA VAL A 32 26.83 14.37 14.93
C VAL A 32 26.99 14.20 13.43
N VAL A 33 28.13 13.66 13.05
CA VAL A 33 28.41 13.21 11.69
C VAL A 33 27.25 12.35 11.19
N ASN A 34 26.73 12.77 10.04
CA ASN A 34 26.00 12.01 9.03
C ASN A 34 26.00 10.49 9.29
N SER A 35 24.85 9.82 9.30
CA SER A 35 24.07 9.67 8.08
C SER A 35 22.62 9.39 8.44
N ARG A 36 21.74 10.36 8.17
CA ARG A 36 20.33 10.07 7.97
C ARG A 36 20.24 9.33 6.64
N VAL A 37 20.54 8.03 6.67
CA VAL A 37 20.04 7.10 5.68
C VAL A 37 18.54 7.33 5.71
N GLN A 38 18.03 8.05 4.71
CA GLN A 38 16.65 7.87 4.30
C GLN A 38 16.61 6.39 4.00
N ARG A 39 16.15 5.57 4.97
CA ARG A 39 15.73 4.22 4.65
C ARG A 39 14.69 4.47 3.58
N GLU A 40 15.02 4.08 2.36
CA GLU A 40 14.03 3.82 1.32
C GLU A 40 12.86 3.13 2.03
N PRO A 41 11.60 3.50 1.73
CA PRO A 41 10.46 2.86 2.37
C PRO A 41 10.70 1.35 2.26
N GLU A 42 11.06 0.71 3.37
CA GLU A 42 11.38 -0.70 3.34
C GLU A 42 10.12 -1.33 2.79
N ASP A 43 10.23 -2.05 1.67
CA ASP A 43 9.15 -2.81 1.01
C ASP A 43 8.70 -3.92 1.98
N HIS A 44 8.22 -3.53 3.16
CA HIS A 44 7.86 -4.40 4.25
C HIS A 44 6.47 -4.93 3.94
N PRO A 45 6.24 -6.23 4.09
CA PRO A 45 4.95 -6.84 3.78
C PRO A 45 3.79 -6.28 4.63
N ASP A 46 4.08 -5.50 5.68
CA ASP A 46 3.07 -4.90 6.54
C ASP A 46 2.70 -3.46 6.16
N ALA A 47 3.34 -2.88 5.12
CA ALA A 47 3.00 -1.55 4.63
C ALA A 47 1.70 -1.53 3.78
N VAL A 48 1.23 -2.70 3.34
CA VAL A 48 0.03 -2.87 2.51
C VAL A 48 -1.08 -3.50 3.35
N PRO A 49 -2.32 -2.94 3.34
CA PRO A 49 -3.46 -3.54 4.03
C PRO A 49 -3.68 -5.01 3.63
N GLN A 50 -3.84 -5.88 4.62
CA GLN A 50 -3.97 -7.33 4.42
C GLN A 50 -5.44 -7.77 4.30
N LEU A 51 -5.72 -8.66 3.35
CA LEU A 51 -7.05 -9.26 3.13
C LEU A 51 -7.32 -10.54 3.96
N TRP A 52 -6.32 -11.02 4.73
CA TRP A 52 -6.40 -12.19 5.60
C TRP A 52 -6.97 -13.44 4.92
N LEU A 53 -6.45 -13.71 3.72
CA LEU A 53 -6.90 -14.81 2.87
C LEU A 53 -6.34 -16.16 3.32
N THR A 54 -7.14 -17.21 3.10
CA THR A 54 -6.71 -18.60 3.27
C THR A 54 -5.73 -19.02 2.18
N ASN A 55 -5.04 -20.15 2.35
CA ASN A 55 -4.13 -20.67 1.32
C ASN A 55 -4.83 -20.91 -0.03
N ARG A 56 -6.08 -21.40 -0.03
CA ARG A 56 -6.84 -21.63 -1.26
C ARG A 56 -7.17 -20.31 -1.97
N GLN A 57 -7.60 -19.31 -1.20
CA GLN A 57 -7.88 -17.96 -1.70
C GLN A 57 -6.61 -17.29 -2.25
N ASN A 58 -5.48 -17.45 -1.57
CA ASN A 58 -4.17 -16.98 -2.04
C ASN A 58 -3.78 -17.64 -3.37
N THR A 59 -3.99 -18.96 -3.50
CA THR A 59 -3.76 -19.66 -4.78
C THR A 59 -4.61 -19.08 -5.90
N ALA A 60 -5.89 -18.77 -5.63
CA ALA A 60 -6.80 -18.20 -6.63
C ALA A 60 -6.32 -16.82 -7.10
N ILE A 61 -6.01 -15.88 -6.19
CA ILE A 61 -5.57 -14.53 -6.58
C ILE A 61 -4.20 -14.55 -7.27
N ILE A 62 -3.28 -15.44 -6.88
CA ILE A 62 -2.00 -15.65 -7.56
C ILE A 62 -2.21 -16.20 -8.96
N PHE A 63 -3.19 -17.09 -9.14
CA PHE A 63 -3.53 -17.61 -10.47
C PHE A 63 -4.07 -16.49 -11.35
N LEU A 64 -5.07 -15.74 -10.87
CA LEU A 64 -5.68 -14.64 -11.62
C LEU A 64 -4.68 -13.53 -11.98
N ASP A 65 -3.71 -13.22 -11.10
CA ASP A 65 -2.67 -12.24 -11.37
C ASP A 65 -1.81 -12.59 -12.60
N ARG A 66 -1.54 -13.88 -12.84
CA ARG A 66 -0.76 -14.33 -14.01
C ARG A 66 -1.45 -14.09 -15.34
N TYR A 67 -2.77 -14.02 -15.34
CA TYR A 67 -3.60 -13.82 -16.53
C TYR A 67 -4.22 -12.43 -16.56
N HIS A 68 -3.99 -11.59 -15.55
CA HIS A 68 -4.55 -10.25 -15.50
C HIS A 68 -4.06 -9.40 -16.70
N PRO A 69 -4.95 -8.63 -17.37
CA PRO A 69 -6.32 -8.30 -16.99
C PRO A 69 -7.40 -9.25 -17.54
N GLU A 70 -7.03 -10.39 -18.14
CA GLU A 70 -7.99 -11.31 -18.75
C GLU A 70 -8.79 -12.06 -17.67
N PRO A 71 -10.13 -12.04 -17.75
CA PRO A 71 -10.97 -12.76 -16.80
C PRO A 71 -10.88 -14.27 -17.01
N GLN A 72 -10.90 -15.03 -15.92
CA GLN A 72 -10.75 -16.49 -15.93
C GLN A 72 -11.95 -17.18 -15.27
N PRO A 73 -12.43 -18.31 -15.78
CA PRO A 73 -13.47 -19.09 -15.10
C PRO A 73 -12.94 -19.82 -13.87
N THR A 74 -13.80 -20.20 -12.94
CA THR A 74 -13.40 -21.02 -11.77
C THR A 74 -12.79 -22.36 -12.22
N SER A 75 -13.29 -22.96 -13.30
CA SER A 75 -12.93 -24.30 -13.77
C SER A 75 -11.46 -24.47 -14.12
N VAL A 76 -10.76 -23.39 -14.48
CA VAL A 76 -9.32 -23.43 -14.82
C VAL A 76 -8.41 -23.15 -13.62
N ILE A 77 -8.96 -22.72 -12.48
CA ILE A 77 -8.19 -22.35 -11.29
C ILE A 77 -8.00 -23.62 -10.42
N PRO A 78 -6.77 -24.16 -10.30
CA PRO A 78 -6.56 -25.45 -9.67
C PRO A 78 -6.99 -25.49 -8.19
N GLY A 79 -7.89 -26.41 -7.85
CA GLY A 79 -8.31 -26.65 -6.47
C GLY A 79 -9.15 -25.52 -5.84
N VAL A 80 -9.72 -24.64 -6.67
CA VAL A 80 -10.56 -23.52 -6.26
C VAL A 80 -12.01 -23.83 -6.68
N SER A 81 -12.95 -23.53 -5.79
CA SER A 81 -14.39 -23.71 -6.02
C SER A 81 -15.10 -22.37 -6.13
N ASP A 82 -16.34 -22.38 -6.63
CA ASP A 82 -17.16 -21.16 -6.72
C ASP A 82 -17.38 -20.51 -5.34
N ILE A 83 -17.51 -21.32 -4.28
CA ILE A 83 -17.57 -20.83 -2.89
C ILE A 83 -16.33 -20.00 -2.55
N THR A 84 -15.15 -20.45 -2.99
CA THR A 84 -13.90 -19.72 -2.75
C THR A 84 -13.90 -18.38 -3.51
N MET A 85 -14.47 -18.35 -4.72
CA MET A 85 -14.59 -17.13 -5.51
C MET A 85 -15.59 -16.13 -4.89
N GLU A 86 -16.72 -16.61 -4.38
CA GLU A 86 -17.70 -15.78 -3.66
C GLU A 86 -17.11 -15.17 -2.38
N GLU A 87 -16.34 -15.95 -1.64
CA GLU A 87 -15.60 -15.46 -0.47
C GLU A 87 -14.56 -14.38 -0.81
N LEU A 88 -13.95 -14.45 -2.01
CA LEU A 88 -13.01 -13.45 -2.51
C LEU A 88 -13.73 -12.18 -2.97
N ILE A 89 -14.91 -12.31 -3.57
CA ILE A 89 -15.80 -11.18 -3.89
C ILE A 89 -16.20 -10.45 -2.61
N GLY A 90 -16.60 -11.18 -1.57
CA GLY A 90 -16.94 -10.60 -0.26
C GLY A 90 -15.78 -9.86 0.42
N ARG A 91 -14.54 -10.15 0.01
CA ARG A 91 -13.31 -9.45 0.47
C ARG A 91 -12.82 -8.38 -0.50
N ASN A 92 -13.58 -8.08 -1.55
CA ASN A 92 -13.22 -7.15 -2.61
C ASN A 92 -11.88 -7.52 -3.30
N ALA A 93 -11.50 -8.79 -3.33
CA ALA A 93 -10.25 -9.24 -3.97
C ALA A 93 -10.43 -9.48 -5.47
N VAL A 94 -11.61 -9.94 -5.87
CA VAL A 94 -11.98 -10.29 -7.25
C VAL A 94 -13.38 -9.76 -7.55
N ALA A 95 -13.69 -9.61 -8.83
CA ALA A 95 -15.04 -9.36 -9.30
C ALA A 95 -15.48 -10.43 -10.30
N GLU A 96 -16.76 -10.75 -10.28
CA GLU A 96 -17.39 -11.54 -11.32
C GLU A 96 -17.73 -10.64 -12.51
N VAL A 97 -17.45 -11.12 -13.73
CA VAL A 97 -17.82 -10.46 -14.97
C VAL A 97 -18.58 -11.45 -15.86
N GLN A 98 -19.40 -10.90 -16.75
CA GLN A 98 -20.24 -11.73 -17.62
C GLN A 98 -19.39 -12.33 -18.74
N ALA A 99 -19.44 -13.66 -18.89
CA ALA A 99 -18.79 -14.32 -20.02
C ALA A 99 -19.45 -13.92 -21.34
N PRO A 100 -18.67 -13.81 -22.45
CA PRO A 100 -19.22 -13.47 -23.77
C PRO A 100 -20.33 -14.40 -24.25
N ASP A 101 -20.28 -15.67 -23.84
CA ASP A 101 -21.27 -16.69 -24.18
C ASP A 101 -22.37 -16.86 -23.12
N GLY A 102 -22.22 -16.22 -21.95
CA GLY A 102 -23.12 -16.31 -20.81
C GLY A 102 -23.19 -17.69 -20.14
N LYS A 103 -22.29 -18.62 -20.47
CA LYS A 103 -22.38 -20.01 -20.00
C LYS A 103 -21.58 -20.29 -18.74
N GLU A 104 -20.59 -19.46 -18.45
CA GLU A 104 -19.71 -19.64 -17.30
C GLU A 104 -19.51 -18.33 -16.54
N ARG A 105 -19.29 -18.44 -15.22
CA ARG A 105 -18.88 -17.32 -14.38
C ARG A 105 -17.39 -17.12 -14.57
N ILE A 106 -16.98 -15.93 -14.94
CA ILE A 106 -15.56 -15.57 -15.12
C ILE A 106 -15.21 -14.43 -14.17
N PHE A 107 -13.96 -14.42 -13.72
CA PHE A 107 -13.52 -13.57 -12.61
C PHE A 107 -12.27 -12.79 -12.99
N ILE A 108 -12.21 -11.53 -12.56
CA ILE A 108 -11.07 -10.65 -12.73
C ILE A 108 -10.50 -10.25 -11.37
N LEU A 109 -9.18 -10.12 -11.29
CA LEU A 109 -8.48 -9.64 -10.10
C LEU A 109 -8.69 -8.13 -9.94
N LEU A 110 -9.07 -7.69 -8.74
CA LEU A 110 -9.19 -6.27 -8.40
C LEU A 110 -7.87 -5.71 -7.85
N ALA A 111 -7.78 -4.38 -7.74
CA ALA A 111 -6.60 -3.71 -7.20
C ALA A 111 -6.23 -4.21 -5.79
N SER A 112 -7.20 -4.39 -4.91
CA SER A 112 -7.01 -4.97 -3.57
C SER A 112 -6.48 -6.41 -3.61
N GLY A 113 -6.89 -7.21 -4.61
CA GLY A 113 -6.32 -8.54 -4.84
C GLY A 113 -4.87 -8.47 -5.31
N GLN A 114 -4.54 -7.56 -6.23
CA GLN A 114 -3.16 -7.32 -6.69
C GLN A 114 -2.25 -6.88 -5.55
N ASP A 115 -2.73 -5.99 -4.69
CA ASP A 115 -1.99 -5.54 -3.51
C ASP A 115 -1.68 -6.69 -2.56
N GLU A 116 -2.63 -7.61 -2.34
CA GLU A 116 -2.39 -8.84 -1.58
C GLU A 116 -1.38 -9.77 -2.27
N VAL A 117 -1.41 -9.92 -3.60
CA VAL A 117 -0.40 -10.69 -4.34
C VAL A 117 1.00 -10.08 -4.18
N ARG A 118 1.14 -8.76 -4.33
CA ARG A 118 2.41 -8.04 -4.11
C ARG A 118 2.90 -8.26 -2.68
N ARG A 119 2.02 -8.17 -1.70
CA ARG A 119 2.33 -8.41 -0.29
C ARG A 119 2.85 -9.83 -0.05
N LEU A 120 2.23 -10.84 -0.66
CA LEU A 120 2.69 -12.23 -0.59
C LEU A 120 4.07 -12.41 -1.22
N ALA A 121 4.32 -11.77 -2.38
CA ALA A 121 5.62 -11.80 -3.05
C ALA A 121 6.72 -11.14 -2.20
N LEU A 122 6.42 -9.99 -1.57
CA LEU A 122 7.32 -9.35 -0.62
C LEU A 122 7.61 -10.28 0.55
N ARG A 123 6.59 -10.82 1.22
CA ARG A 123 6.76 -11.73 2.36
C ARG A 123 7.64 -12.93 1.99
N GLU A 124 7.46 -13.49 0.80
CA GLU A 124 8.30 -14.57 0.30
C GLU A 124 9.76 -14.14 0.07
N ARG A 125 9.99 -12.98 -0.54
CA ARG A 125 11.33 -12.40 -0.70
C ARG A 125 12.03 -12.20 0.65
N TRP A 126 11.33 -11.64 1.64
CA TRP A 126 11.84 -11.46 3.00
C TRP A 126 12.17 -12.79 3.67
N ARG A 127 11.32 -13.83 3.51
CA ARG A 127 11.60 -15.17 4.01
C ARG A 127 12.88 -15.76 3.41
N ARG A 128 13.07 -15.63 2.09
CA ARG A 128 14.27 -16.12 1.40
C ARG A 128 15.53 -15.36 1.82
N GLN A 129 15.45 -14.05 1.97
CA GLN A 129 16.58 -13.23 2.43
C GLN A 129 17.03 -13.63 3.84
N ARG A 130 16.08 -13.88 4.76
CA ARG A 130 16.43 -14.39 6.10
C ARG A 130 17.04 -15.78 6.06
N ALA A 131 16.49 -16.70 5.26
CA ALA A 131 17.05 -18.05 5.11
C ALA A 131 18.47 -18.02 4.51
N GLY A 132 18.74 -17.12 3.55
CA GLY A 132 20.05 -16.95 2.92
C GLY A 132 21.09 -16.17 3.74
N GLN A 133 20.69 -15.51 4.84
CA GLN A 133 21.59 -14.83 5.79
C GLN A 133 22.00 -15.72 6.98
N THR A 134 21.60 -16.99 7.00
CA THR A 134 21.92 -17.95 8.07
C THR A 134 23.15 -18.81 7.71
N LEU A 135 24.22 -18.19 7.18
CA LEU A 135 25.53 -18.82 6.96
C LEU A 135 26.66 -17.91 7.45
#